data_AF-A0A1B2M441-F1
#
_entry.id   AF-A0A1B2M441-F1
#
_cell.length_a   1.000
_cell.length_b   1.000
_cell.length_c   1.000
_cell.angle_alpha   90.00
_cell.angle_beta   90.00
_cell.angle_gamma   90.00
#
_symmetry.space_group_name_H-M   'P 1'
#
loop_
_entity.id
_entity.type
_entity.pdbx_description
1 polymer ?
#
loop_
_entity_poly.entity_id
_entity_poly.type
_entity_poly.pdbx_seq_one_letter_code
_entity_poly.pdbx_strand_id
1 'polypeptide(L)'
;MIATKNPLRYIGIVVCIFVIVLLIESVFFNAKWGWPVFRQWFFDPAILNGLYLTLKLTVFAMLLSFVIGGILAVMRLSSSWLIRSVAWSYIWLFRSLPLIVVLIILYNFSYLYEYIALGIPFTDIHAGQLKTINALDQFTTALVGLAMIQSAYTAEVIRGGILAVDHGQVEASSALGLSWWRRTTRIILPQAIRGILPAIVNECISLSKGTAIVYVLAMPELFYTVQMIYNRNQEVIPLLMVAAVWYIIITSIFAVMQYYLEAILARGERKSTSHWAHSWKVRIPAALRPVRENHES
;
A
#
# COMPACT_ATOMS: atom_id res chain seq x y z
N MET A 1 -9.91 6.53 -45.55
CA MET A 1 -8.74 6.60 -44.63
C MET A 1 -7.85 5.40 -44.91
N ILE A 2 -6.72 5.59 -45.59
CA ILE A 2 -5.78 4.52 -45.90
C ILE A 2 -5.00 4.23 -44.61
N ALA A 3 -5.08 3.00 -44.11
CA ALA A 3 -4.26 2.55 -42.99
C ALA A 3 -2.79 2.57 -43.43
N THR A 4 -2.05 3.60 -43.05
CA THR A 4 -0.61 3.65 -43.26
C THR A 4 0.02 2.54 -42.42
N LYS A 5 0.40 1.42 -43.07
CA LYS A 5 1.25 0.38 -42.47
C LYS A 5 2.50 1.09 -41.97
N ASN A 6 2.65 1.19 -40.65
CA ASN A 6 3.77 1.89 -40.04
C ASN A 6 4.94 0.91 -39.92
N PRO A 7 5.94 0.92 -40.84
CA PRO A 7 7.01 -0.09 -40.87
C PRO A 7 7.81 -0.14 -39.57
N LEU A 8 7.93 0.99 -38.89
CA LEU A 8 8.56 1.13 -37.58
C LEU A 8 7.91 0.25 -36.49
N ARG A 9 6.59 0.01 -36.59
CA ARG A 9 5.87 -0.86 -35.64
C ARG A 9 6.29 -2.32 -35.80
N TYR A 10 6.49 -2.79 -37.02
CA TYR A 10 6.93 -4.16 -37.28
C TYR A 10 8.37 -4.39 -36.82
N ILE A 11 9.25 -3.40 -37.05
CA ILE A 11 10.62 -3.42 -36.52
C ILE A 11 10.59 -3.49 -35.00
N GLY A 12 9.77 -2.66 -34.34
CA GLY A 12 9.62 -2.69 -32.88
C GLY A 12 9.14 -4.03 -32.35
N ILE A 13 8.16 -4.66 -33.00
CA ILE A 13 7.66 -6.00 -32.61
C ILE A 13 8.77 -7.05 -32.74
N VAL A 14 9.53 -7.04 -33.85
CA VAL A 14 10.63 -7.99 -34.07
C VAL A 14 11.72 -7.81 -33.01
N VAL A 15 12.09 -6.57 -32.68
CA VAL A 15 13.06 -6.28 -31.62
C VAL A 15 12.55 -6.76 -30.26
N CYS A 16 11.27 -6.52 -29.93
CA CYS A 16 10.70 -7.01 -28.67
C CYS A 16 10.69 -8.54 -28.59
N ILE A 17 10.29 -9.23 -29.67
CA ILE A 17 10.30 -10.69 -29.71
C ILE A 17 11.74 -11.21 -29.57
N PHE A 18 12.69 -10.60 -30.26
CA PHE A 18 14.10 -10.97 -30.16
C PHE A 18 14.63 -10.82 -28.73
N VAL A 19 14.34 -9.71 -28.05
CA VAL A 19 14.72 -9.50 -26.64
C VAL A 19 14.05 -10.54 -25.74
N ILE A 20 12.77 -10.84 -25.94
CA ILE A 20 12.06 -11.87 -25.16
C ILE A 20 12.72 -13.25 -25.35
N VAL A 21 13.07 -13.61 -26.58
CA VAL A 21 13.75 -14.88 -26.88
C VAL A 21 15.12 -14.93 -26.19
N LEU A 22 15.92 -13.86 -26.25
CA LEU A 22 17.20 -13.79 -25.54
C LEU A 22 17.05 -13.93 -24.02
N LEU A 23 15.98 -13.35 -23.44
CA LEU A 23 15.68 -13.50 -22.02
C LEU A 23 15.28 -14.93 -21.67
N ILE A 24 14.43 -15.56 -22.48
CA ILE A 24 14.03 -16.97 -22.29
C ILE A 24 15.25 -17.88 -22.41
N GLU A 25 16.09 -17.68 -23.42
CA GLU A 25 17.31 -18.45 -23.61
C GLU A 25 18.23 -18.31 -22.38
N SER A 26 18.48 -17.07 -21.95
CA SER A 26 19.27 -16.79 -20.76
C SER A 26 18.70 -17.44 -19.51
N VAL A 27 17.38 -17.37 -19.28
CA VAL A 27 16.74 -17.86 -18.05
C VAL A 27 16.69 -19.39 -17.98
N PHE A 28 16.34 -20.05 -19.08
CA PHE A 28 16.09 -21.50 -19.06
C PHE A 28 17.30 -22.34 -19.44
N PHE A 29 18.23 -21.82 -20.25
CA PHE A 29 19.34 -22.61 -20.79
C PHE A 29 20.70 -22.28 -20.17
N ASN A 30 20.80 -21.19 -19.39
CA ASN A 30 22.03 -20.90 -18.65
C ASN A 30 22.08 -21.71 -17.35
N ALA A 31 23.07 -22.61 -17.25
CA ALA A 31 23.27 -23.48 -16.10
C ALA A 31 23.44 -22.71 -14.76
N LYS A 32 23.87 -21.43 -14.80
CA LYS A 32 24.05 -20.58 -13.61
C LYS A 32 22.74 -20.26 -12.88
N TRP A 33 21.58 -20.44 -13.51
CA TRP A 33 20.29 -20.32 -12.80
C TRP A 33 19.99 -21.49 -11.87
N GLY A 34 20.68 -22.64 -12.02
CA GLY A 34 20.61 -23.74 -11.07
C GLY A 34 19.20 -24.25 -10.77
N TRP A 35 18.37 -24.46 -11.80
CA TRP A 35 17.00 -24.99 -11.67
C TRP A 35 16.85 -26.26 -10.80
N PRO A 36 17.81 -27.20 -10.75
CA PRO A 36 17.77 -28.30 -9.78
C PRO A 36 17.82 -27.82 -8.32
N VAL A 37 18.71 -26.86 -8.02
CA VAL A 37 18.86 -26.25 -6.69
C VAL A 37 17.61 -25.46 -6.34
N PHE A 38 17.09 -24.66 -7.27
CA PHE A 38 15.82 -23.95 -7.09
C PHE A 38 14.70 -24.90 -6.65
N ARG A 39 14.49 -26.02 -7.37
CA ARG A 39 13.43 -26.99 -7.07
C ARG A 39 13.61 -27.66 -5.70
N GLN A 40 14.86 -27.93 -5.31
CA GLN A 40 15.17 -28.50 -4.01
C GLN A 40 14.76 -27.55 -2.87
N TRP A 41 15.10 -26.26 -2.99
CA TRP A 41 14.89 -25.29 -1.92
C TRP A 41 13.48 -24.66 -1.92
N PHE A 42 12.76 -24.69 -3.05
CA PHE A 42 11.51 -23.97 -3.20
C PHE A 42 10.44 -24.34 -2.15
N PHE A 43 10.36 -25.63 -1.79
CA PHE A 43 9.46 -26.16 -0.76
C PHE A 43 10.21 -26.65 0.48
N ASP A 44 11.45 -26.22 0.68
CA ASP A 44 12.22 -26.61 1.85
C ASP A 44 11.56 -26.06 3.13
N PRO A 45 11.48 -26.85 4.23
CA PRO A 45 10.85 -26.41 5.47
C PRO A 45 11.41 -25.11 6.05
N ALA A 46 12.71 -24.83 5.88
CA ALA A 46 13.29 -23.58 6.36
C ALA A 46 12.74 -22.38 5.57
N ILE A 47 12.66 -22.50 4.24
CA ILE A 47 12.09 -21.48 3.35
C ILE A 47 10.60 -21.26 3.67
N LEU A 48 9.83 -22.33 3.84
CA LEU A 48 8.40 -22.23 4.17
C LEU A 48 8.16 -21.62 5.55
N ASN A 49 9.04 -21.88 6.53
CA ASN A 49 8.96 -21.23 7.83
C ASN A 49 9.30 -19.73 7.73
N GLY A 50 10.34 -19.37 6.97
CA GLY A 50 10.67 -17.98 6.68
C GLY A 50 9.51 -17.24 6.00
N LEU A 51 8.89 -17.88 5.01
CA LEU A 51 7.68 -17.40 4.34
C LEU A 51 6.52 -17.20 5.32
N TYR A 52 6.27 -18.16 6.21
CA TYR A 52 5.24 -18.04 7.24
C TYR A 52 5.48 -16.82 8.14
N LEU A 53 6.72 -16.59 8.58
CA LEU A 53 7.07 -15.42 9.38
C LEU A 53 6.92 -14.11 8.60
N THR A 54 7.30 -14.07 7.32
CA THR A 54 7.06 -12.92 6.44
C THR A 54 5.57 -12.61 6.34
N LEU A 55 4.72 -13.61 6.09
CA LEU A 55 3.27 -13.44 6.00
C LEU A 55 2.65 -13.01 7.34
N LYS A 56 3.06 -13.64 8.44
CA LYS A 56 2.63 -13.28 9.80
C LYS A 56 2.96 -11.81 10.08
N LEU A 57 4.21 -11.40 9.85
CA LEU A 57 4.66 -10.03 10.06
C LEU A 57 3.88 -9.04 9.20
N THR A 58 3.71 -9.38 7.92
CA THR A 58 2.95 -8.58 6.94
C THR A 58 1.51 -8.31 7.44
N VAL A 59 0.78 -9.35 7.83
CA VAL A 59 -0.62 -9.23 8.27
C VAL A 59 -0.73 -8.40 9.54
N PHE A 60 0.08 -8.66 10.57
CA PHE A 60 0.02 -7.89 11.82
C PHE A 60 0.44 -6.43 11.60
N ALA A 61 1.45 -6.17 10.77
CA ALA A 61 1.87 -4.82 10.45
C ALA A 61 0.77 -4.06 9.71
N MET A 62 0.08 -4.69 8.75
CA MET A 62 -1.07 -4.08 8.05
C MET A 62 -2.19 -3.69 9.01
N LEU A 63 -2.60 -4.62 9.88
CA LEU A 63 -3.69 -4.40 10.82
C LEU A 63 -3.36 -3.23 11.77
N LEU A 64 -2.16 -3.24 12.35
CA LEU A 64 -1.72 -2.19 13.26
C LEU A 64 -1.60 -0.84 12.53
N SER A 65 -1.06 -0.84 11.32
CA SER A 65 -0.92 0.37 10.49
C SER A 65 -2.26 0.98 10.10
N PHE A 66 -3.26 0.16 9.79
CA PHE A 66 -4.59 0.63 9.44
C PHE A 66 -5.27 1.30 10.64
N VAL A 67 -5.17 0.70 11.83
CA VAL A 67 -5.72 1.28 13.06
C VAL A 67 -5.02 2.60 13.40
N ILE A 68 -3.69 2.60 13.49
CA ILE A 68 -2.92 3.80 13.84
C ILE A 68 -3.08 4.87 12.75
N GLY A 69 -2.99 4.49 11.48
CA GLY A 69 -3.12 5.38 10.33
C GLY A 69 -4.51 6.02 10.25
N GLY A 70 -5.57 5.26 10.55
CA GLY A 70 -6.93 5.79 10.64
C GLY A 70 -7.07 6.84 11.75
N ILE A 71 -6.52 6.56 12.94
CA ILE A 71 -6.50 7.52 14.05
C ILE A 71 -5.75 8.80 13.64
N LEU A 72 -4.55 8.66 13.06
CA LEU A 72 -3.74 9.79 12.59
C LEU A 72 -4.46 10.60 11.50
N ALA A 73 -5.17 9.95 10.58
CA ALA A 73 -5.95 10.63 9.55
C ALA A 73 -7.06 11.50 10.15
N VAL A 74 -7.79 10.97 11.14
CA VAL A 74 -8.82 11.73 11.86
C VAL A 74 -8.19 12.89 12.63
N MET A 75 -7.06 12.67 13.32
CA MET A 75 -6.32 13.72 14.00
C MET A 75 -5.87 14.84 13.04
N ARG A 76 -5.43 14.49 11.83
CA ARG A 76 -5.04 15.46 10.78
C ARG A 76 -6.22 16.30 10.28
N LEU A 77 -7.43 15.76 10.28
CA LEU A 77 -8.65 16.46 9.88
C LEU A 77 -9.29 17.27 11.02
N SER A 78 -8.81 17.11 12.25
CA SER A 78 -9.31 17.84 13.42
C SER A 78 -9.16 19.35 13.28
N SER A 79 -10.11 20.11 13.84
CA SER A 79 -10.03 21.58 13.96
C SER A 79 -9.04 22.04 15.03
N SER A 80 -8.73 21.18 16.00
CA SER A 80 -7.75 21.49 17.06
C SER A 80 -6.34 21.56 16.49
N TRP A 81 -5.70 22.72 16.64
CA TRP A 81 -4.33 22.94 16.16
C TRP A 81 -3.35 21.96 16.80
N LEU A 82 -3.49 21.64 18.09
CA LEU A 82 -2.58 20.75 18.81
C LEU A 82 -2.65 19.32 18.28
N ILE A 83 -3.87 18.77 18.18
CA ILE A 83 -4.09 17.40 17.67
C ILE A 83 -3.59 17.27 16.23
N ARG A 84 -3.90 18.27 15.41
CA ARG A 84 -3.46 18.34 14.01
C ARG A 84 -1.94 18.42 13.90
N SER A 85 -1.28 19.22 14.74
CA SER A 85 0.17 19.37 14.76
C SER A 85 0.88 18.09 15.21
N VAL A 86 0.38 17.40 16.25
CA VAL A 86 0.95 16.12 16.70
C VAL A 86 0.91 15.09 15.57
N ALA A 87 -0.23 14.93 14.91
CA ALA A 87 -0.34 13.98 13.80
C ALA A 87 0.48 14.42 12.58
N TRP A 88 0.56 15.73 12.30
CA TRP A 88 1.42 16.25 11.24
C TRP A 88 2.89 15.93 11.49
N SER A 89 3.39 16.17 12.69
CA SER A 89 4.78 15.90 13.06
C SER A 89 5.11 14.41 13.00
N TYR A 90 4.20 13.54 13.49
CA TYR A 90 4.35 12.09 13.36
C TYR A 90 4.48 11.67 11.89
N ILE A 91 3.52 12.09 11.05
CA ILE A 91 3.48 11.71 9.64
C ILE A 91 4.72 12.25 8.91
N TRP A 92 5.08 13.50 9.15
CA TRP A 92 6.27 14.13 8.58
C TRP A 92 7.53 13.35 8.94
N LEU A 93 7.71 13.02 10.22
CA LEU A 93 8.89 12.30 10.71
C LEU A 93 9.01 10.91 10.06
N PHE A 94 7.99 10.07 10.20
CA PHE A 94 8.08 8.67 9.76
C PHE A 94 8.05 8.48 8.24
N ARG A 95 7.52 9.46 7.49
CA ARG A 95 7.67 9.47 6.03
C ARG A 95 9.03 9.98 5.56
N SER A 96 9.73 10.75 6.39
CA SER A 96 11.05 11.30 6.05
C SER A 96 12.19 10.36 6.45
N LEU A 97 11.98 9.47 7.42
CA LEU A 97 12.99 8.52 7.88
C LEU A 97 13.06 7.26 7.00
N PRO A 98 14.26 6.80 6.61
CA PRO A 98 14.43 5.49 6.02
C PRO A 98 14.02 4.37 7.01
N LEU A 99 13.26 3.38 6.53
CA LEU A 99 12.77 2.27 7.37
C LEU A 99 13.90 1.50 8.07
N ILE A 100 15.02 1.27 7.38
CA ILE A 100 16.19 0.60 7.98
C ILE A 100 16.73 1.35 9.21
N VAL A 101 16.74 2.68 9.18
CA VAL A 101 17.21 3.52 10.30
C VAL A 101 16.26 3.37 11.48
N VAL A 102 14.95 3.42 11.24
CA VAL A 102 13.94 3.23 12.29
C VAL A 102 14.06 1.85 12.93
N LEU A 103 14.22 0.79 12.14
CA LEU A 103 14.38 -0.57 12.65
C LEU A 103 15.63 -0.71 13.51
N ILE A 104 16.77 -0.19 13.05
CA ILE A 104 18.03 -0.24 13.80
C ILE A 104 17.90 0.53 15.13
N ILE A 105 17.32 1.73 15.11
CA ILE A 105 17.11 2.52 16.34
C ILE A 105 16.20 1.77 17.32
N LEU A 106 15.09 1.21 16.85
CA LEU A 106 14.16 0.47 17.71
C LEU A 106 14.80 -0.80 18.29
N TYR A 107 15.58 -1.53 17.50
CA TYR A 107 16.26 -2.73 17.98
C TYR A 107 17.34 -2.41 19.02
N ASN A 108 17.99 -1.25 18.88
CA ASN A 108 19.03 -0.76 19.78
C ASN A 108 18.49 0.20 20.86
N PHE A 109 17.17 0.24 21.06
CA PHE A 109 16.52 1.22 21.93
C PHE A 109 17.01 1.15 23.39
N SER A 110 17.41 -0.04 23.85
CA SER A 110 18.00 -0.23 25.19
C SER A 110 19.34 0.47 25.39
N TYR A 111 20.07 0.83 24.33
CA TYR A 111 21.27 1.65 24.45
C TYR A 111 20.96 3.14 24.67
N LEU A 112 19.76 3.59 24.26
CA LEU A 112 19.34 4.98 24.42
C LEU A 112 18.64 5.20 25.76
N TYR A 113 17.86 4.23 26.21
CA TYR A 113 17.13 4.28 27.47
C TYR A 113 17.28 2.94 28.20
N GLU A 114 17.89 2.96 29.39
CA GLU A 114 18.07 1.75 30.21
C GLU A 114 16.76 1.33 30.90
N TYR A 115 15.91 2.32 31.23
CA TYR A 115 14.61 2.14 31.85
C TYR A 115 13.54 2.99 31.16
N ILE A 116 12.36 2.41 30.96
CA ILE A 116 11.14 3.18 30.71
C ILE A 116 10.47 3.38 32.05
N ALA A 117 10.48 4.62 32.55
CA ALA A 117 9.81 5.00 33.77
C ALA A 117 8.48 5.69 33.46
N LEU A 118 7.38 5.19 34.03
CA LEU A 118 6.13 5.93 34.09
C LEU A 118 6.20 6.85 35.30
N GLY A 119 6.44 8.14 35.06
CA GLY A 119 6.61 9.13 36.12
C GLY A 119 6.15 10.51 35.66
N ILE A 120 6.20 11.46 36.58
CA ILE A 120 5.94 12.86 36.25
C ILE A 120 7.18 13.42 35.55
N PRO A 121 7.07 13.95 34.31
CA PRO A 121 8.19 14.53 33.60
C PRO A 121 8.90 15.59 34.44
N PHE A 122 10.24 15.64 34.39
CA PHE A 122 11.08 16.59 35.14
C PHE A 122 11.05 16.43 36.66
N THR A 123 10.69 15.25 37.17
CA THR A 123 10.77 14.89 38.59
C THR A 123 11.32 13.48 38.77
N ASP A 124 11.85 13.17 39.96
CA ASP A 124 12.33 11.82 40.32
C ASP A 124 11.20 10.87 40.75
N ILE A 125 9.93 11.29 40.60
CA ILE A 125 8.76 10.49 40.98
C ILE A 125 8.44 9.54 39.84
N HIS A 126 8.82 8.28 40.01
CA HIS A 126 8.50 7.19 39.09
C HIS A 126 7.54 6.19 39.76
N ALA A 127 6.37 5.99 39.16
CA ALA A 127 5.35 5.03 39.60
C ALA A 127 5.70 3.57 39.22
N GLY A 128 6.78 3.38 38.46
CA GLY A 128 7.31 2.08 38.06
C GLY A 128 8.39 2.24 37.00
N GLN A 129 9.38 1.34 37.01
CA GLN A 129 10.46 1.31 36.03
C GLN A 129 10.48 -0.06 35.36
N LEU A 130 10.43 -0.08 34.03
CA LEU A 130 10.61 -1.28 33.24
C LEU A 130 12.00 -1.23 32.60
N LYS A 131 12.82 -2.25 32.86
CA LYS A 131 14.09 -2.41 32.17
C LYS A 131 13.84 -2.56 30.67
N THR A 132 14.55 -1.79 29.88
CA THR A 132 14.35 -1.74 28.44
C THR A 132 15.13 -2.86 27.72
N ILE A 133 16.08 -3.49 28.42
CA ILE A 133 16.79 -4.66 27.92
C ILE A 133 15.80 -5.81 27.69
N ASN A 134 15.83 -6.38 26.48
CA ASN A 134 14.87 -7.40 26.01
C ASN A 134 13.39 -6.95 25.98
N ALA A 135 13.10 -5.64 26.04
CA ALA A 135 11.72 -5.16 25.99
C ALA A 135 11.02 -5.48 24.66
N LEU A 136 11.78 -5.57 23.56
CA LEU A 136 11.29 -5.94 22.24
C LEU A 136 12.14 -7.07 21.67
N ASP A 137 11.51 -8.17 21.29
CA ASP A 137 12.17 -9.21 20.49
C ASP A 137 12.29 -8.76 19.02
N GLN A 138 12.98 -9.54 18.19
CA GLN A 138 13.17 -9.22 16.77
C GLN A 138 11.83 -9.05 16.04
N PHE A 139 10.85 -9.92 16.32
CA PHE A 139 9.53 -9.89 15.69
C PHE A 139 8.75 -8.62 16.08
N THR A 140 8.68 -8.29 17.37
CA THR A 140 7.95 -7.11 17.85
C THR A 140 8.63 -5.83 17.39
N THR A 141 9.96 -5.79 17.37
CA THR A 141 10.72 -4.65 16.84
C THR A 141 10.39 -4.42 15.36
N ALA A 142 10.44 -5.49 14.55
CA ALA A 142 10.08 -5.42 13.15
C ALA A 142 8.63 -4.98 12.94
N LEU A 143 7.70 -5.54 13.72
CA LEU A 143 6.28 -5.24 13.66
C LEU A 143 6.02 -3.77 13.97
N VAL A 144 6.60 -3.25 15.06
CA VAL A 144 6.44 -1.85 15.47
C VAL A 144 7.06 -0.91 14.44
N GLY A 145 8.30 -1.15 14.01
CA GLY A 145 8.96 -0.27 13.03
C GLY A 145 8.23 -0.21 11.69
N LEU A 146 7.81 -1.37 11.17
CA LEU A 146 6.98 -1.45 9.96
C LEU A 146 5.65 -0.72 10.16
N ALA A 147 4.95 -0.97 11.27
CA ALA A 147 3.65 -0.37 11.53
C ALA A 147 3.72 1.15 11.70
N MET A 148 4.77 1.68 12.32
CA MET A 148 4.94 3.12 12.51
C MET A 148 5.05 3.85 11.18
N ILE A 149 5.96 3.40 10.31
CA ILE A 149 6.14 4.01 8.99
C ILE A 149 4.90 3.82 8.12
N GLN A 150 4.39 2.59 8.05
CA GLN A 150 3.25 2.27 7.21
C GLN A 150 1.98 2.99 7.67
N SER A 151 1.79 3.22 8.97
CA SER A 151 0.65 4.01 9.48
C SER A 151 0.70 5.47 9.00
N ALA A 152 1.88 6.07 8.85
CA ALA A 152 2.03 7.42 8.35
C ALA A 152 1.65 7.54 6.86
N TYR A 153 2.03 6.56 6.04
CA TYR A 153 1.57 6.47 4.64
C TYR A 153 0.06 6.23 4.56
N THR A 154 -0.46 5.30 5.38
CA THR A 154 -1.89 4.97 5.44
C THR A 154 -2.74 6.17 5.87
N ALA A 155 -2.27 6.95 6.84
CA ALA A 155 -2.94 8.16 7.29
C ALA A 155 -3.11 9.19 6.17
N GLU A 156 -2.08 9.36 5.35
CA GLU A 156 -2.10 10.28 4.22
C GLU A 156 -2.98 9.78 3.07
N VAL A 157 -3.03 8.47 2.82
CA VAL A 157 -3.99 7.88 1.87
C VAL A 157 -5.44 8.14 2.32
N ILE A 158 -5.76 7.86 3.58
CA ILE A 158 -7.11 8.09 4.13
C ILE A 158 -7.47 9.58 4.09
N ARG A 159 -6.57 10.45 4.57
CA ARG A 159 -6.76 11.91 4.56
C ARG A 159 -6.94 12.44 3.14
N GLY A 160 -6.08 12.02 2.21
CA GLY A 160 -6.14 12.41 0.80
C GLY A 160 -7.45 11.99 0.15
N GLY A 161 -7.91 10.76 0.41
CA GLY A 161 -9.19 10.27 -0.13
C GLY A 161 -10.42 10.97 0.43
N ILE A 162 -10.41 11.40 1.71
CA ILE A 162 -11.48 12.21 2.28
C ILE A 162 -11.52 13.61 1.65
N LEU A 163 -10.35 14.24 1.47
CA LEU A 163 -10.24 15.58 0.87
C LEU A 163 -10.48 15.60 -0.64
N ALA A 164 -10.39 14.45 -1.31
CA ALA A 164 -10.69 14.33 -2.73
C ALA A 164 -12.21 14.42 -3.05
N VAL A 165 -13.08 14.34 -2.03
CA VAL A 165 -14.53 14.52 -2.22
C VAL A 165 -14.84 15.98 -2.52
N ASP A 166 -15.64 16.20 -3.57
CA ASP A 166 -16.01 17.53 -4.05
C ASP A 166 -16.60 18.43 -2.93
N HIS A 167 -16.05 19.64 -2.82
CA HIS A 167 -16.47 20.61 -1.80
C HIS A 167 -17.93 21.05 -1.99
N GLY A 168 -18.43 21.11 -3.23
CA GLY A 168 -19.81 21.45 -3.53
C GLY A 168 -20.81 20.47 -2.92
N GLN A 169 -20.47 19.19 -2.80
CA GLN A 169 -21.32 18.23 -2.09
C GLN A 169 -21.35 18.47 -0.57
N VAL A 170 -20.23 18.89 0.01
CA VAL A 170 -20.15 19.23 1.43
C VAL A 170 -20.95 20.50 1.73
N GLU A 171 -20.92 21.49 0.82
CA GLU A 171 -21.67 22.74 0.91
C GLU A 171 -23.17 22.53 0.70
N ALA A 172 -23.57 21.80 -0.34
CA ALA A 172 -24.97 21.47 -0.63
C ALA A 172 -25.62 20.70 0.52
N SER A 173 -24.90 19.74 1.11
CA SER A 173 -25.40 19.00 2.27
C SER A 173 -25.51 19.85 3.54
N SER A 174 -24.66 20.87 3.75
CA SER A 174 -24.91 21.88 4.79
C SER A 174 -26.12 22.74 4.51
N ALA A 175 -26.32 23.18 3.27
CA ALA A 175 -27.47 24.01 2.89
C ALA A 175 -28.80 23.27 3.14
N LEU A 176 -28.80 21.94 2.99
CA LEU A 176 -29.93 21.06 3.33
C LEU A 176 -30.07 20.78 4.84
N GLY A 177 -29.27 21.41 5.70
CA GLY A 177 -29.35 21.24 7.16
C GLY A 177 -28.89 19.87 7.66
N LEU A 178 -28.16 19.08 6.86
CA LEU A 178 -27.69 17.77 7.30
C LEU A 178 -26.60 17.91 8.38
N SER A 179 -26.81 17.22 9.49
CA SER A 179 -25.83 17.14 10.57
C SER A 179 -24.50 16.55 10.08
N TRP A 180 -23.41 16.96 10.72
CA TRP A 180 -22.05 16.52 10.37
C TRP A 180 -21.94 15.00 10.30
N TRP A 181 -22.51 14.28 11.27
CA TRP A 181 -22.52 12.81 11.28
C TRP A 181 -23.21 12.19 10.06
N ARG A 182 -24.40 12.71 9.68
CA ARG A 182 -25.13 12.22 8.50
C ARG A 182 -24.37 12.56 7.22
N ARG A 183 -23.82 13.76 7.12
CA ARG A 183 -23.02 14.21 5.98
C ARG A 183 -21.79 13.33 5.78
N THR A 184 -21.00 13.12 6.84
CA THR A 184 -19.77 12.33 6.78
C THR A 184 -20.07 10.87 6.45
N THR A 185 -21.01 10.22 7.13
CA THR A 185 -21.26 8.78 6.96
C THR A 185 -22.04 8.42 5.70
N ARG A 186 -22.95 9.29 5.24
CA ARG A 186 -23.82 8.98 4.08
C ARG A 186 -23.38 9.61 2.76
N ILE A 187 -22.55 10.65 2.79
CA ILE A 187 -22.12 11.37 1.58
C ILE A 187 -20.62 11.24 1.39
N ILE A 188 -19.83 11.76 2.33
CA ILE A 188 -18.37 11.88 2.17
C ILE A 188 -17.70 10.51 2.18
N LEU A 189 -17.91 9.72 3.24
CA LEU A 189 -17.20 8.46 3.45
C LEU A 189 -17.45 7.42 2.34
N PRO A 190 -18.68 7.19 1.85
CA PRO A 190 -18.92 6.25 0.76
C PRO A 190 -18.22 6.62 -0.57
N GLN A 191 -17.93 7.91 -0.78
CA GLN A 191 -17.20 8.39 -1.94
C GLN A 191 -15.69 8.30 -1.72
N ALA A 192 -15.22 8.74 -0.55
CA ALA A 192 -13.82 8.66 -0.16
C ALA A 192 -13.28 7.22 -0.20
N ILE A 193 -14.07 6.25 0.30
CA ILE A 193 -13.68 4.82 0.31
C ILE A 193 -13.28 4.30 -1.07
N ARG A 194 -13.90 4.82 -2.14
CA ARG A 194 -13.62 4.37 -3.52
C ARG A 194 -12.20 4.72 -3.97
N GLY A 195 -11.67 5.85 -3.52
CA GLY A 195 -10.28 6.23 -3.76
C GLY A 195 -9.31 5.65 -2.72
N ILE A 196 -9.75 5.53 -1.46
CA ILE A 196 -8.91 5.05 -0.35
C ILE A 196 -8.58 3.57 -0.51
N LEU A 197 -9.58 2.72 -0.81
CA LEU A 197 -9.40 1.27 -0.73
C LEU A 197 -8.37 0.72 -1.75
N PRO A 198 -8.39 1.12 -3.04
CA PRO A 198 -7.36 0.66 -3.99
C PRO A 198 -5.95 1.10 -3.57
N ALA A 199 -5.82 2.33 -3.06
CA ALA A 199 -4.54 2.84 -2.58
C ALA A 199 -4.04 2.06 -1.35
N ILE A 200 -4.92 1.70 -0.41
CA ILE A 200 -4.56 0.86 0.74
C ILE A 200 -4.08 -0.53 0.29
N VAL A 201 -4.70 -1.13 -0.72
CA VAL A 201 -4.22 -2.44 -1.23
C VAL A 201 -2.84 -2.31 -1.88
N ASN A 202 -2.58 -1.22 -2.59
CA ASN A 202 -1.25 -0.94 -3.14
C ASN A 202 -0.19 -0.74 -2.04
N GLU A 203 -0.56 -0.06 -0.95
CA GLU A 203 0.27 0.04 0.25
C GLU A 203 0.54 -1.34 0.86
N CYS A 204 -0.47 -2.22 0.89
CA CYS A 204 -0.29 -3.59 1.37
C CYS A 204 0.73 -4.37 0.52
N ILE A 205 0.63 -4.31 -0.81
CA ILE A 205 1.60 -4.92 -1.74
C ILE A 205 3.01 -4.39 -1.49
N SER A 206 3.13 -3.09 -1.25
CA SER A 206 4.41 -2.43 -1.00
C SER A 206 5.01 -2.88 0.33
N LEU A 207 4.20 -2.96 1.39
CA LEU A 207 4.61 -3.47 2.70
C LEU A 207 5.09 -4.92 2.63
N SER A 208 4.37 -5.80 1.92
CA SER A 208 4.78 -7.22 1.77
C SER A 208 6.14 -7.38 1.11
N LYS A 209 6.52 -6.50 0.18
CA LYS A 209 7.88 -6.47 -0.38
C LYS A 209 8.86 -5.82 0.60
N GLY A 210 8.40 -4.78 1.30
CA GLY A 210 9.17 -4.01 2.26
C GLY A 210 9.61 -4.81 3.49
N THR A 211 8.90 -5.89 3.87
CA THR A 211 9.33 -6.77 4.98
C THR A 211 10.71 -7.37 4.77
N ALA A 212 11.17 -7.50 3.52
CA ALA A 212 12.50 -8.02 3.23
C ALA A 212 13.61 -7.21 3.93
N ILE A 213 13.41 -5.91 4.18
CA ILE A 213 14.39 -5.05 4.87
C ILE A 213 14.65 -5.46 6.32
N VAL A 214 13.74 -6.24 6.92
CA VAL A 214 13.82 -6.73 8.29
C VAL A 214 14.98 -7.72 8.47
N TYR A 215 15.56 -8.25 7.39
CA TYR A 215 16.80 -9.04 7.44
C TYR A 215 17.93 -8.36 8.23
N VAL A 216 17.95 -7.03 8.29
CA VAL A 216 18.92 -6.24 9.08
C VAL A 216 18.86 -6.55 10.59
N LEU A 217 17.72 -7.02 11.07
CA LEU A 217 17.51 -7.43 12.48
C LEU A 217 17.89 -8.89 12.74
N ALA A 218 18.41 -9.60 11.72
CA ALA A 218 18.67 -11.03 11.75
C ALA A 218 17.44 -11.88 12.12
N MET A 219 16.23 -11.38 11.80
CA MET A 219 14.99 -12.12 11.97
C MET A 219 14.87 -13.18 10.85
N PRO A 220 14.50 -14.44 11.16
CA PRO A 220 14.43 -15.54 10.19
C PRO A 220 13.19 -15.47 9.28
N GLU A 221 12.91 -14.31 8.68
CA GLU A 221 11.92 -14.19 7.61
C GLU A 221 12.47 -14.73 6.27
N LEU A 222 11.65 -14.75 5.22
CA LEU A 222 11.97 -15.37 3.92
C LEU A 222 13.31 -14.90 3.35
N PHE A 223 13.54 -13.60 3.23
CA PHE A 223 14.74 -13.08 2.58
C PHE A 223 16.00 -13.38 3.40
N TYR A 224 15.98 -13.15 4.70
CA TYR A 224 17.07 -13.53 5.61
C TYR A 224 17.39 -15.02 5.56
N THR A 225 16.37 -15.88 5.59
CA THR A 225 16.55 -17.33 5.51
C THR A 225 17.24 -17.74 4.22
N VAL A 226 16.83 -17.15 3.10
CA VAL A 226 17.48 -17.32 1.80
C VAL A 226 18.95 -16.86 1.85
N GLN A 227 19.25 -15.71 2.46
CA GLN A 227 20.61 -15.22 2.62
C GLN A 227 21.49 -16.16 3.44
N MET A 228 20.97 -16.66 4.56
CA MET A 228 21.68 -17.61 5.41
C MET A 228 22.04 -18.90 4.65
N ILE A 229 21.13 -19.41 3.83
CA ILE A 229 21.35 -20.63 3.04
C ILE A 229 22.39 -20.38 1.96
N TYR A 230 22.24 -19.33 1.15
CA TYR A 230 23.19 -19.09 0.05
C TYR A 230 24.58 -18.67 0.54
N ASN A 231 24.68 -18.00 1.70
CA ASN A 231 25.99 -17.69 2.29
C ASN A 231 26.72 -18.95 2.76
N ARG A 232 25.99 -20.04 3.03
CA ARG A 232 26.58 -21.33 3.42
C ARG A 232 26.94 -22.21 2.23
N ASN A 233 26.04 -22.35 1.26
CA ASN A 233 26.25 -23.26 0.13
C ASN A 233 26.79 -22.57 -1.14
N GLN A 234 26.90 -21.24 -1.14
CA GLN A 234 27.35 -20.40 -2.26
C GLN A 234 26.46 -20.43 -3.51
N GLU A 235 25.24 -20.99 -3.42
CA GLU A 235 24.26 -21.03 -4.50
C GLU A 235 23.40 -19.76 -4.53
N VAL A 236 24.02 -18.61 -4.81
CA VAL A 236 23.38 -17.28 -4.68
C VAL A 236 22.20 -17.10 -5.62
N ILE A 237 22.38 -17.33 -6.92
CA ILE A 237 21.34 -17.07 -7.92
C ILE A 237 20.09 -17.96 -7.73
N PRO A 238 20.20 -19.30 -7.58
CA PRO A 238 19.02 -20.15 -7.42
C PRO A 238 18.21 -19.80 -6.17
N LEU A 239 18.88 -19.46 -5.07
CA LEU A 239 18.23 -19.11 -3.80
C LEU A 239 17.57 -17.73 -3.86
N LEU A 240 18.18 -16.75 -4.52
CA LEU A 240 17.53 -15.45 -4.78
C LEU A 240 16.30 -15.60 -5.68
N MET A 241 16.31 -16.53 -6.64
CA MET A 241 15.10 -16.84 -7.42
C MET A 241 14.00 -17.42 -6.53
N VAL A 242 14.31 -18.29 -5.57
CA VAL A 242 13.32 -18.83 -4.62
C VAL A 242 12.62 -17.68 -3.88
N ALA A 243 13.40 -16.74 -3.32
CA ALA A 243 12.82 -15.54 -2.69
C ALA A 243 11.97 -14.73 -3.69
N ALA A 244 12.49 -14.44 -4.88
CA ALA A 244 11.81 -13.62 -5.89
C ALA A 244 10.46 -14.24 -6.31
N VAL A 245 10.43 -15.54 -6.58
CA VAL A 245 9.20 -16.24 -6.98
C VAL A 245 8.19 -16.26 -5.83
N TRP A 246 8.62 -16.49 -4.59
CA TRP A 246 7.71 -16.41 -3.43
C TRP A 246 7.16 -15.00 -3.24
N TYR A 247 7.97 -13.94 -3.35
CA TYR A 247 7.47 -12.56 -3.32
C TYR A 247 6.50 -12.27 -4.47
N ILE A 248 6.73 -12.79 -5.68
CA ILE A 248 5.78 -12.69 -6.80
C ILE A 248 4.46 -13.40 -6.47
N ILE A 249 4.50 -14.59 -5.88
CA ILE A 249 3.29 -15.31 -5.46
C ILE A 249 2.50 -14.50 -4.44
N ILE A 250 3.15 -14.00 -3.39
CA ILE A 250 2.52 -13.17 -2.35
C ILE A 250 1.88 -11.92 -2.98
N THR A 251 2.63 -11.17 -3.76
CA THR A 251 2.14 -9.93 -4.39
C THR A 251 1.04 -10.18 -5.42
N SER A 252 1.08 -11.32 -6.12
CA SER A 252 0.01 -11.74 -7.04
C SER A 252 -1.30 -12.03 -6.28
N ILE A 253 -1.23 -12.65 -5.11
CA ILE A 253 -2.42 -12.87 -4.26
C ILE A 253 -3.05 -11.52 -3.87
N PHE A 254 -2.24 -10.55 -3.45
CA PHE A 254 -2.73 -9.20 -3.15
C PHE A 254 -3.28 -8.47 -4.39
N ALA A 255 -2.65 -8.61 -5.55
CA ALA A 255 -3.14 -8.02 -6.80
C ALA A 255 -4.49 -8.61 -7.23
N VAL A 256 -4.70 -9.91 -7.02
CA VAL A 256 -6.00 -10.56 -7.24
C VAL A 256 -7.04 -9.99 -6.27
N MET A 257 -6.71 -9.82 -4.99
CA MET A 257 -7.62 -9.16 -4.03
C MET A 257 -7.96 -7.73 -4.46
N GLN A 258 -6.97 -6.96 -4.94
CA GLN A 258 -7.16 -5.61 -5.47
C GLN A 258 -8.16 -5.59 -6.62
N TYR A 259 -7.99 -6.47 -7.61
CA TYR A 259 -8.86 -6.57 -8.77
C TYR A 259 -10.33 -6.79 -8.39
N TYR A 260 -10.60 -7.72 -7.45
CA TYR A 260 -11.96 -7.96 -6.99
C TYR A 260 -12.55 -6.79 -6.21
N LEU A 261 -11.76 -6.14 -5.36
CA LEU A 261 -12.20 -4.96 -4.60
C LEU A 261 -12.55 -3.79 -5.52
N GLU A 262 -11.71 -3.51 -6.53
CA GLU A 262 -11.97 -2.49 -7.55
C GLU A 262 -13.22 -2.82 -8.38
N ALA A 263 -13.40 -4.09 -8.78
CA ALA A 263 -14.56 -4.53 -9.53
C ALA A 263 -15.88 -4.43 -8.74
N ILE A 264 -15.84 -4.49 -7.41
CA ILE A 264 -17.01 -4.24 -6.55
C ILE A 264 -17.33 -2.74 -6.52
N LEU A 265 -16.31 -1.89 -6.34
CA LEU A 265 -16.47 -0.43 -6.27
C LEU A 265 -16.95 0.18 -7.61
N ALA A 266 -16.42 -0.29 -8.74
CA ALA A 266 -16.75 0.21 -10.08
C ALA A 266 -18.22 0.00 -10.49
N ARG A 267 -18.92 -0.99 -9.91
CA ARG A 267 -20.36 -1.22 -10.17
C ARG A 267 -21.25 -0.05 -9.70
N GLY A 268 -20.76 0.76 -8.77
CA GLY A 268 -21.46 1.96 -8.29
C GLY A 268 -21.52 3.10 -9.31
N GLU A 269 -20.49 3.26 -10.14
CA GLU A 269 -20.39 4.38 -11.10
C GLU A 269 -21.30 4.20 -12.33
N ARG A 270 -21.39 2.98 -12.86
CA ARG A 270 -22.22 2.68 -14.05
C ARG A 270 -23.72 2.91 -13.84
N LYS A 271 -24.21 2.82 -12.59
CA LYS A 271 -25.62 3.10 -12.27
C LYS A 271 -25.94 4.60 -12.18
N SER A 272 -24.97 5.44 -11.83
CA SER A 272 -25.18 6.90 -11.71
C SER A 272 -25.24 7.57 -13.09
N THR A 273 -24.37 7.14 -14.02
CA THR A 273 -24.30 7.70 -15.38
C THR A 273 -25.48 7.30 -16.28
N SER A 274 -26.05 6.10 -16.09
CA SER A 274 -27.20 5.67 -16.90
C SER A 274 -28.50 6.42 -16.57
N HIS A 275 -28.70 6.81 -15.31
CA HIS A 275 -29.88 7.56 -14.87
C HIS A 275 -29.92 8.99 -15.43
N TRP A 276 -28.76 9.62 -15.61
CA TRP A 276 -28.66 10.97 -16.16
C TRP A 276 -28.80 11.00 -17.68
N ALA A 277 -28.32 9.97 -18.38
CA ALA A 277 -28.52 9.84 -19.83
C ALA A 277 -30.00 9.65 -20.23
N HIS A 278 -30.85 9.15 -19.32
CA HIS A 278 -32.29 9.02 -19.57
C HIS A 278 -33.09 10.27 -19.18
N SER A 279 -32.60 11.12 -18.27
CA SER A 279 -33.31 12.35 -17.88
C SER A 279 -33.13 13.53 -18.85
N TRP A 280 -32.12 13.47 -19.73
CA TRP A 280 -31.86 14.50 -20.74
C TRP A 280 -32.64 14.35 -22.03
N LYS A 281 -33.51 13.34 -22.14
CA LYS A 281 -34.62 13.35 -23.10
C LYS A 281 -35.75 14.24 -22.59
N VAL A 282 -35.44 15.45 -22.12
CA VAL A 282 -36.43 16.52 -22.04
C VAL A 282 -36.79 16.83 -23.48
N ARG A 283 -38.00 16.44 -23.90
CA ARG A 283 -38.65 16.92 -25.12
C ARG A 283 -38.48 18.44 -25.15
N ILE A 284 -37.62 18.95 -26.03
CA ILE A 284 -37.65 20.37 -26.39
C ILE A 284 -39.08 20.64 -26.85
N PRO A 285 -39.86 21.50 -26.17
CA PRO A 285 -41.20 21.85 -26.60
C PRO A 285 -41.14 22.32 -28.06
N ALA A 286 -42.09 21.92 -28.90
CA ALA A 286 -42.09 22.25 -30.32
C ALA A 286 -41.99 23.78 -30.60
N ALA A 287 -42.30 24.61 -29.61
CA ALA A 287 -42.20 26.07 -29.64
C ALA A 287 -40.76 26.64 -29.65
N LEU A 288 -39.72 25.83 -29.36
CA LEU A 288 -38.32 26.28 -29.33
C LEU A 288 -37.46 25.67 -30.45
N ARG A 289 -38.09 25.07 -31.47
CA ARG A 289 -37.35 24.63 -32.66
C ARG A 289 -37.04 25.85 -33.52
N PRO A 290 -35.77 26.08 -33.92
CA PRO A 290 -35.45 27.16 -34.84
C PRO A 290 -36.22 26.93 -36.16
N VAL A 291 -36.95 27.94 -36.59
CA VAL A 291 -37.65 27.97 -37.87
C VAL A 291 -36.59 27.81 -38.96
N ARG A 292 -36.71 26.78 -39.79
CA ARG A 292 -35.88 26.65 -41.00
C ARG A 292 -36.28 27.77 -41.95
N GLU A 293 -35.41 28.76 -42.13
CA GLU A 293 -35.46 29.64 -43.28
C GLU A 293 -35.16 28.81 -44.53
N ASN A 294 -36.20 28.59 -45.34
CA ASN A 294 -36.04 28.07 -46.68
C ASN A 294 -35.47 29.19 -47.55
N HIS A 295 -34.18 29.11 -47.88
CA HIS A 295 -33.63 29.84 -49.02
C HIS A 295 -33.81 28.99 -50.28
N GLU A 296 -34.90 29.27 -51.01
CA GLU A 296 -35.01 29.01 -52.44
C GLU A 296 -34.95 30.36 -53.17
N SER A 297 -33.79 30.66 -53.77
CA SER A 297 -33.59 31.34 -55.06
C SER A 297 -32.11 31.65 -55.24
#